data_AF-A0A7J7PJY6-F1
#
_entry.id   AF-A0A7J7PJY6-F1
#
_cell.length_a   1.000
_cell.length_b   1.000
_cell.length_c   1.000
_cell.angle_alpha   90.00
_cell.angle_beta   90.00
_cell.angle_gamma   90.00
#
_symmetry.space_group_name_H-M   'P 1'
#
loop_
_entity.id
_entity.type
_entity.pdbx_description
1 polymer ?
#
loop_
_entity_poly.entity_id
_entity_poly.type
_entity_poly.pdbx_seq_one_letter_code
_entity_poly.pdbx_strand_id
1 'polypeptide(L)'
;MPRDGSATAMIQRLCGLQEAGQLGSSTAAGLLTGALQVGASERVTVLLGLPAAQQLDQQTVLQLLQVAVEKKLSLSGRKLCDLPAARAVRAECSIWVALWNKAAAIQGPTMLCTLLQLPAACVVLSPSVLLPLLQAAVHCKDSHKLHALCQVQAAGRVDADSALQLLHTAVAGGSAAKVAALAQLQRLQELSVAACNSVLDNAINSSDPHIPAAVIAALRDGLLQQLTSDDVIRLIQAALASEQQPGAAQRVLAVALSRAAQHVDTDSALRLLDLALQHPHADVAAAVCRLPGVAHIDADCLSGLLAGALASGAAAKVHALVQLPATARLSTDALLPLPAVAAGKSEAQLPPELLQLPAAQQLPGAVVGDCYEQQPTNWPCSRELAPSTCSAF
;
A
#
# COMPACT_ATOMS: atom_id res chain seq x y z
N MET A 1 37.93 27.92 -2.15
CA MET A 1 37.10 29.13 -2.29
C MET A 1 36.09 29.17 -1.16
N PRO A 2 35.89 30.33 -0.54
CA PRO A 2 34.90 30.47 0.52
C PRO A 2 33.48 30.18 -0.05
N ARG A 3 32.65 29.54 0.78
CA ARG A 3 31.25 29.15 0.47
C ARG A 3 30.26 30.29 0.73
N ASP A 4 30.77 31.46 1.08
CA ASP A 4 30.01 32.67 1.28
C ASP A 4 29.31 33.09 -0.03
N GLY A 5 28.08 33.59 0.10
CA GLY A 5 27.27 34.06 -1.03
C GLY A 5 27.91 35.24 -1.79
N SER A 6 28.97 35.84 -1.24
CA SER A 6 29.74 36.93 -1.85
C SER A 6 30.29 36.55 -3.24
N ALA A 7 30.81 35.32 -3.38
CA ALA A 7 31.35 34.83 -4.64
C ALA A 7 30.25 34.55 -5.67
N THR A 8 29.07 34.08 -5.25
CA THR A 8 27.90 33.95 -6.15
C THR A 8 27.46 35.32 -6.65
N ALA A 9 27.36 36.32 -5.77
CA ALA A 9 26.98 37.68 -6.13
C ALA A 9 28.01 38.34 -7.09
N MET A 10 29.30 38.10 -6.88
CA MET A 10 30.35 38.59 -7.78
C MET A 10 30.25 37.95 -9.17
N ILE A 11 30.06 36.62 -9.25
CA ILE A 11 29.87 35.93 -10.52
C ILE A 11 28.61 36.46 -11.23
N GLN A 12 27.53 36.70 -10.48
CA GLN A 12 26.31 37.26 -11.05
C GLN A 12 26.53 38.66 -11.64
N ARG A 13 27.29 39.53 -10.95
CA ARG A 13 27.68 40.84 -11.50
C ARG A 13 28.53 40.70 -12.75
N LEU A 14 29.51 39.79 -12.75
CA LEU A 14 30.35 39.53 -13.93
C LEU A 14 29.53 39.01 -15.11
N CYS A 15 28.55 38.14 -14.87
CA CYS A 15 27.65 37.62 -15.91
C CYS A 15 26.70 38.70 -16.46
N GLY A 16 26.50 39.82 -15.75
CA GLY A 16 25.71 40.97 -16.19
C GLY A 16 26.48 41.96 -17.07
N LEU A 17 27.80 41.81 -17.20
CA LEU A 17 28.61 42.67 -18.07
C LEU A 17 28.41 42.28 -19.55
N GLN A 18 28.47 43.26 -20.46
CA GLN A 18 28.28 43.03 -21.89
C GLN A 18 29.32 42.07 -22.47
N GLU A 19 30.54 42.13 -21.94
CA GLU A 19 31.67 41.27 -22.29
C GLU A 19 31.41 39.81 -21.95
N ALA A 20 30.56 39.51 -20.96
CA ALA A 20 30.19 38.14 -20.64
C ALA A 20 29.40 37.46 -21.77
N GLY A 21 28.73 38.26 -22.62
CA GLY A 21 28.08 37.78 -23.84
C GLY A 21 29.06 37.31 -24.92
N GLN A 22 30.33 37.71 -24.83
CA GLN A 22 31.40 37.33 -25.78
C GLN A 22 32.21 36.11 -25.31
N LEU A 23 31.85 35.51 -24.18
CA LEU A 23 32.54 34.31 -23.68
C LEU A 23 32.36 33.16 -24.67
N GLY A 24 33.47 32.46 -24.96
CA GLY A 24 33.42 31.23 -25.74
C GLY A 24 32.76 30.08 -24.96
N SER A 25 32.14 29.14 -25.68
CA SER A 25 31.51 27.94 -25.10
C SER A 25 32.51 27.10 -24.28
N SER A 26 33.78 27.02 -24.71
CA SER A 26 34.85 26.33 -23.98
C SER A 26 35.16 26.96 -22.62
N THR A 27 35.17 28.30 -22.54
CA THR A 27 35.35 29.03 -21.28
C THR A 27 34.15 28.81 -20.35
N ALA A 28 32.94 28.88 -20.88
CA ALA A 28 31.72 28.60 -20.11
C ALA A 28 31.73 27.17 -19.56
N ALA A 29 32.12 26.18 -20.37
CA ALA A 29 32.27 24.79 -19.96
C ALA A 29 33.29 24.61 -18.82
N GLY A 30 34.44 25.27 -18.92
CA GLY A 30 35.47 25.27 -17.87
C GLY A 30 34.97 25.86 -16.54
N LEU A 31 34.28 27.00 -16.60
CA LEU A 31 33.67 27.66 -15.43
C LEU A 31 32.60 26.77 -14.78
N LEU A 32 31.72 26.17 -15.58
CA LEU A 32 30.68 25.25 -15.10
C LEU A 32 31.29 24.00 -14.47
N THR A 33 32.31 23.42 -15.09
CA THR A 33 33.02 22.24 -14.57
C THR A 33 33.66 22.56 -13.22
N GLY A 34 34.38 23.67 -13.11
CA GLY A 34 34.98 24.11 -11.85
C GLY A 34 33.92 24.34 -10.76
N ALA A 35 32.80 24.99 -11.10
CA ALA A 35 31.70 25.24 -10.16
C ALA A 35 31.04 23.94 -9.68
N LEU A 36 30.83 22.96 -10.57
CA LEU A 36 30.32 21.64 -10.24
C LEU A 36 31.31 20.86 -9.35
N GLN A 37 32.60 20.88 -9.68
CA GLN A 37 33.63 20.17 -8.92
C GLN A 37 33.71 20.63 -7.46
N VAL A 38 33.51 21.93 -7.21
CA VAL A 38 33.47 22.50 -5.84
C VAL A 38 32.09 22.42 -5.17
N GLY A 39 31.08 21.90 -5.88
CA GLY A 39 29.72 21.74 -5.34
C GLY A 39 28.90 23.03 -5.24
N ALA A 40 29.27 24.09 -5.96
CA ALA A 40 28.65 25.40 -5.85
C ALA A 40 27.39 25.52 -6.75
N SER A 41 26.29 24.88 -6.34
CA SER A 41 25.06 24.79 -7.16
C SER A 41 24.45 26.15 -7.55
N GLU A 42 24.54 27.15 -6.69
CA GLU A 42 24.08 28.51 -7.00
C GLU A 42 24.91 29.13 -8.13
N ARG A 43 26.23 28.96 -8.10
CA ARG A 43 27.14 29.46 -9.14
C ARG A 43 26.88 28.78 -10.47
N VAL A 44 26.62 27.47 -10.46
CA VAL A 44 26.19 26.73 -11.66
C VAL A 44 24.92 27.34 -12.23
N THR A 45 23.94 27.66 -11.39
CA THR A 45 22.68 28.28 -11.84
C THR A 45 22.90 29.63 -12.50
N VAL A 46 23.76 30.48 -11.93
CA VAL A 46 24.12 31.78 -12.51
C VAL A 46 24.86 31.61 -13.84
N LEU A 47 25.86 30.72 -13.89
CA LEU A 47 26.68 30.48 -15.07
C LEU A 47 25.87 29.87 -16.24
N LEU A 48 24.85 29.06 -15.95
CA LEU A 48 23.94 28.53 -16.97
C LEU A 48 23.05 29.61 -17.61
N GLY A 49 22.96 30.80 -16.99
CA GLY A 49 22.30 31.96 -17.59
C GLY A 49 23.10 32.65 -18.69
N LEU A 50 24.39 32.31 -18.88
CA LEU A 50 25.23 32.89 -19.92
C LEU A 50 24.80 32.38 -21.32
N PRO A 51 24.80 33.25 -22.36
CA PRO A 51 24.52 32.82 -23.73
C PRO A 51 25.43 31.69 -24.22
N ALA A 52 26.72 31.74 -23.86
CA ALA A 52 27.71 30.73 -24.19
C ALA A 52 27.38 29.34 -23.59
N ALA A 53 26.70 29.29 -22.43
CA ALA A 53 26.26 28.05 -21.81
C ALA A 53 25.09 27.39 -22.58
N GLN A 54 24.27 28.18 -23.27
CA GLN A 54 23.18 27.69 -24.12
C GLN A 54 23.69 27.12 -25.45
N GLN A 55 24.94 27.42 -25.81
CA GLN A 55 25.61 26.96 -27.03
C GLN A 55 26.58 25.80 -26.77
N LEU A 56 26.56 25.21 -25.58
CA LEU A 56 27.38 24.03 -25.29
C LEU A 56 26.97 22.87 -26.19
N ASP A 57 27.96 22.13 -26.67
CA ASP A 57 27.70 20.91 -27.42
C ASP A 57 27.18 19.77 -26.52
N GLN A 58 26.60 18.75 -27.14
CA GLN A 58 26.04 17.58 -26.49
C GLN A 58 27.06 16.83 -25.60
N GLN A 59 28.30 16.66 -26.05
CA GLN A 59 29.31 15.91 -25.31
C GLN A 59 29.73 16.66 -24.05
N THR A 60 29.92 17.97 -24.15
CA THR A 60 30.24 18.83 -23.01
C THR A 60 29.13 18.81 -21.97
N VAL A 61 27.85 18.90 -22.39
CA VAL A 61 26.72 18.84 -21.45
C VAL A 61 26.63 17.48 -20.75
N LEU A 62 26.90 16.38 -21.44
CA LEU A 62 26.93 15.05 -20.83
C LEU A 62 28.06 14.91 -19.79
N GLN A 63 29.24 15.46 -20.07
CA GLN A 63 30.34 15.49 -19.10
C GLN A 63 29.97 16.32 -17.86
N LEU A 64 29.35 17.49 -18.04
CA LEU A 64 28.86 18.31 -16.93
C LEU A 64 27.81 17.56 -16.10
N LEU A 65 26.87 16.87 -16.74
CA LEU A 65 25.89 16.03 -16.05
C LEU A 65 26.57 14.89 -15.28
N GLN A 66 27.60 14.26 -15.83
CA GLN A 66 28.37 13.24 -15.12
C GLN A 66 29.02 13.80 -13.85
N VAL A 67 29.66 14.97 -13.92
CA VAL A 67 30.24 15.62 -12.74
C VAL A 67 29.13 15.97 -11.74
N ALA A 68 27.97 16.47 -12.19
CA ALA A 68 26.84 16.77 -11.32
C ALA A 68 26.30 15.53 -10.58
N VAL A 69 26.20 14.40 -11.29
CA VAL A 69 25.82 13.09 -10.72
C VAL A 69 26.82 12.64 -9.68
N GLU A 70 28.12 12.65 -10.00
CA GLU A 70 29.22 12.27 -9.09
C GLU A 70 29.25 13.13 -7.82
N LYS A 71 28.95 14.42 -7.94
CA LYS A 71 28.92 15.38 -6.83
C LYS A 71 27.55 15.47 -6.14
N LYS A 72 26.57 14.65 -6.54
CA LYS A 72 25.20 14.61 -6.00
C LYS A 72 24.45 15.96 -6.07
N LEU A 73 24.73 16.77 -7.09
CA LEU A 73 24.19 18.13 -7.23
C LEU A 73 22.86 18.14 -8.00
N SER A 74 21.78 17.63 -7.40
CA SER A 74 20.48 17.44 -8.06
C SER A 74 19.88 18.70 -8.71
N LEU A 75 19.98 19.86 -8.04
CA LEU A 75 19.51 21.15 -8.58
C LEU A 75 20.30 21.57 -9.82
N SER A 76 21.62 21.44 -9.76
CA SER A 76 22.51 21.75 -10.88
C SER A 76 22.25 20.80 -12.06
N GLY A 77 22.08 19.50 -11.77
CA GLY A 77 21.70 18.49 -12.76
C GLY A 77 20.41 18.87 -13.48
N ARG A 78 19.41 19.40 -12.77
CA ARG A 78 18.13 19.80 -13.36
C ARG A 78 18.29 20.94 -14.35
N LYS A 79 19.05 21.97 -13.97
CA LYS A 79 19.34 23.09 -14.86
C LYS A 79 20.19 22.69 -16.06
N LEU A 80 21.08 21.72 -15.91
CA LEU A 80 21.82 21.13 -17.02
C LEU A 80 20.90 20.35 -17.97
N CYS A 81 19.91 19.61 -17.45
CA CYS A 81 18.89 18.94 -18.26
C CYS A 81 18.00 19.93 -19.05
N ASP A 82 17.90 21.18 -18.62
CA ASP A 82 17.14 22.22 -19.33
C ASP A 82 17.88 22.79 -20.55
N LEU A 83 19.19 22.51 -20.71
CA LEU A 83 19.96 23.00 -21.85
C LEU A 83 19.48 22.39 -23.16
N PRO A 84 19.47 23.15 -24.28
CA PRO A 84 19.07 22.66 -25.59
C PRO A 84 19.84 21.40 -26.01
N ALA A 85 21.16 21.38 -25.76
CA ALA A 85 22.00 20.24 -26.07
C ALA A 85 21.69 19.00 -25.21
N ALA A 86 21.26 19.15 -23.94
CA ALA A 86 20.78 18.02 -23.13
C ALA A 86 19.51 17.39 -23.72
N ARG A 87 18.61 18.23 -24.23
CA ARG A 87 17.35 17.78 -24.85
C ARG A 87 17.55 17.19 -26.23
N ALA A 88 18.60 17.60 -26.93
CA ALA A 88 18.98 17.08 -28.24
C ALA A 88 19.78 15.77 -28.20
N VAL A 89 20.21 15.31 -27.01
CA VAL A 89 21.00 14.09 -26.89
C VAL A 89 20.21 12.90 -27.42
N ARG A 90 20.76 12.22 -28.43
CA ARG A 90 20.18 10.98 -28.93
C ARG A 90 20.26 9.90 -27.87
N ALA A 91 19.18 9.14 -27.81
CA ALA A 91 18.94 8.20 -26.73
C ALA A 91 19.85 6.94 -26.83
N GLU A 92 20.50 6.71 -27.98
CA GLU A 92 21.50 5.64 -28.21
C GLU A 92 22.91 5.97 -27.67
N CYS A 93 23.12 7.11 -27.02
CA CYS A 93 24.44 7.47 -26.52
C CYS A 93 24.83 6.59 -25.33
N SER A 94 25.89 5.79 -25.46
CA SER A 94 26.42 4.93 -24.37
C SER A 94 26.76 5.68 -23.08
N ILE A 95 27.06 6.98 -23.20
CA ILE A 95 27.31 7.88 -22.07
C ILE A 95 26.06 8.00 -21.17
N TRP A 96 24.84 7.96 -21.73
CA TRP A 96 23.62 7.96 -20.94
C TRP A 96 23.55 6.75 -20.02
N VAL A 97 23.82 5.56 -20.55
CA VAL A 97 23.80 4.33 -19.77
C VAL A 97 24.79 4.41 -18.60
N ALA A 98 26.01 4.88 -18.86
CA ALA A 98 27.00 5.10 -17.82
C ALA A 98 26.51 6.11 -16.77
N LEU A 99 25.86 7.20 -17.20
CA LEU A 99 25.31 8.22 -16.32
C LEU A 99 24.18 7.68 -15.43
N TRP A 100 23.26 6.90 -16.01
CA TRP A 100 22.17 6.22 -15.30
C TRP A 100 22.69 5.25 -14.26
N ASN A 101 23.63 4.37 -14.65
CA ASN A 101 24.25 3.42 -13.74
C ASN A 101 24.96 4.12 -12.58
N LYS A 102 25.63 5.24 -12.87
CA LYS A 102 26.31 6.04 -11.84
C LYS A 102 25.31 6.74 -10.92
N ALA A 103 24.24 7.31 -11.46
CA ALA A 103 23.18 7.93 -10.67
C ALA A 103 22.44 6.91 -9.79
N ALA A 104 22.26 5.67 -10.28
CA ALA A 104 21.73 4.54 -9.53
C ALA A 104 22.63 4.17 -8.35
N ALA A 105 23.93 3.98 -8.61
CA ALA A 105 24.91 3.56 -7.61
C ALA A 105 25.09 4.58 -6.48
N ILE A 106 24.93 5.87 -6.78
CA ILE A 106 25.12 6.96 -5.83
C ILE A 106 23.97 7.05 -4.81
N GLN A 107 22.91 6.26 -4.97
CA GLN A 107 21.67 6.32 -4.20
C GLN A 107 21.16 7.76 -4.12
N GLY A 108 21.25 8.49 -5.24
CA GLY A 108 20.89 9.90 -5.36
C GLY A 108 19.54 10.04 -6.07
N PRO A 109 18.43 9.78 -5.38
CA PRO A 109 17.19 9.43 -6.05
C PRO A 109 16.56 10.66 -6.75
N THR A 110 16.84 11.88 -6.27
CA THR A 110 16.46 13.13 -6.95
C THR A 110 17.15 13.30 -8.29
N MET A 111 18.40 12.87 -8.42
CA MET A 111 19.14 12.98 -9.66
C MET A 111 18.54 12.05 -10.73
N LEU A 112 18.18 10.82 -10.36
CA LEU A 112 17.48 9.90 -11.27
C LEU A 112 16.18 10.50 -11.81
N CYS A 113 15.34 11.10 -10.95
CA CYS A 113 14.12 11.77 -11.40
C CYS A 113 14.42 12.92 -12.36
N THR A 114 15.47 13.70 -12.09
CA THR A 114 15.91 14.76 -12.97
C THR A 114 16.36 14.23 -14.34
N LEU A 115 17.05 13.09 -14.39
CA LEU A 115 17.44 12.46 -15.65
C LEU A 115 16.22 11.86 -16.37
N LEU A 116 15.20 11.37 -15.65
CA LEU A 116 13.95 10.85 -16.23
C LEU A 116 13.12 11.95 -16.91
N GLN A 117 13.29 13.22 -16.51
CA GLN A 117 12.60 14.35 -17.13
C GLN A 117 13.09 14.65 -18.55
N LEU A 118 14.22 14.06 -18.98
CA LEU A 118 14.72 14.25 -20.33
C LEU A 118 13.94 13.39 -21.32
N PRO A 119 13.43 13.98 -22.43
CA PRO A 119 12.66 13.24 -23.43
C PRO A 119 13.41 12.02 -23.97
N ALA A 120 14.73 12.14 -24.15
CA ALA A 120 15.59 11.07 -24.63
C ALA A 120 15.67 9.88 -23.66
N ALA A 121 15.55 10.12 -22.35
CA ALA A 121 15.63 9.05 -21.36
C ALA A 121 14.44 8.10 -21.41
N CYS A 122 13.24 8.60 -21.74
CA CYS A 122 12.03 7.79 -21.75
C CYS A 122 11.96 6.79 -22.91
N VAL A 123 12.69 7.02 -24.01
CA VAL A 123 12.55 6.26 -25.26
C VAL A 123 13.50 5.06 -25.35
N VAL A 124 14.68 5.09 -24.72
CA VAL A 124 15.76 4.11 -24.99
C VAL A 124 16.32 3.40 -23.75
N LEU A 125 15.62 3.44 -22.62
CA LEU A 125 16.04 2.57 -21.51
C LEU A 125 15.89 1.10 -21.93
N SER A 126 17.03 0.41 -22.06
CA SER A 126 17.03 -1.04 -22.22
C SER A 126 16.59 -1.70 -20.91
N PRO A 127 15.94 -2.88 -20.97
CA PRO A 127 15.56 -3.61 -19.75
C PRO A 127 16.76 -3.87 -18.82
N SER A 128 17.95 -4.08 -19.39
CA SER A 128 19.20 -4.31 -18.65
C SER A 128 19.65 -3.12 -17.80
N VAL A 129 19.28 -1.89 -18.17
CA VAL A 129 19.58 -0.67 -17.39
C VAL A 129 18.43 -0.34 -16.46
N LEU A 130 17.20 -0.55 -16.91
CA LEU A 130 16.01 -0.25 -16.13
C LEU A 130 15.88 -1.16 -14.90
N LEU A 131 16.22 -2.44 -15.01
CA LEU A 131 16.05 -3.38 -13.90
C LEU A 131 16.90 -3.00 -12.67
N PRO A 132 18.22 -2.74 -12.77
CA PRO A 132 19.01 -2.24 -11.64
C PRO A 132 18.48 -0.92 -11.06
N LEU A 133 17.92 -0.04 -11.91
CA LEU A 133 17.31 1.21 -11.47
C LEU A 133 16.04 0.98 -10.66
N LEU A 134 15.15 0.09 -11.13
CA LEU A 134 13.95 -0.31 -10.40
C LEU A 134 14.33 -0.97 -9.08
N GLN A 135 15.32 -1.87 -9.09
CA GLN A 135 15.83 -2.51 -7.87
C GLN A 135 16.34 -1.45 -6.88
N ALA A 136 17.19 -0.53 -7.31
CA ALA A 136 17.66 0.56 -6.45
C ALA A 136 16.51 1.44 -5.94
N ALA A 137 15.51 1.74 -6.77
CA ALA A 137 14.35 2.55 -6.40
C ALA A 137 13.43 1.83 -5.39
N VAL A 138 13.27 0.50 -5.49
CA VAL A 138 12.54 -0.29 -4.48
C VAL A 138 13.23 -0.23 -3.13
N HIS A 139 14.56 -0.16 -3.07
CA HIS A 139 15.30 -0.01 -1.81
C HIS A 139 15.30 1.43 -1.28
N CYS A 140 14.98 2.43 -2.10
CA CYS A 140 14.89 3.82 -1.67
C CYS A 140 13.65 4.05 -0.79
N LYS A 141 13.70 5.02 0.15
CA LYS A 141 12.54 5.37 0.99
C LYS A 141 11.39 6.06 0.23
N ASP A 142 11.65 6.58 -0.96
CA ASP A 142 10.73 7.42 -1.72
C ASP A 142 10.06 6.64 -2.86
N SER A 143 8.75 6.43 -2.75
CA SER A 143 7.93 5.67 -3.70
C SER A 143 7.61 6.43 -4.99
N HIS A 144 7.63 7.77 -5.00
CA HIS A 144 7.31 8.57 -6.19
C HIS A 144 8.26 8.29 -7.35
N LYS A 145 9.48 7.86 -7.02
CA LYS A 145 10.55 7.63 -7.98
C LYS A 145 10.41 6.28 -8.64
N LEU A 146 10.04 5.28 -7.84
CA LEU A 146 9.66 3.97 -8.36
C LEU A 146 8.46 4.12 -9.29
N HIS A 147 7.46 4.93 -8.89
CA HIS A 147 6.32 5.25 -9.73
C HIS A 147 6.72 5.91 -11.06
N ALA A 148 7.59 6.93 -11.04
CA ALA A 148 8.10 7.55 -12.27
C ALA A 148 8.84 6.56 -13.18
N LEU A 149 9.64 5.64 -12.61
CA LEU A 149 10.31 4.59 -13.38
C LEU A 149 9.33 3.57 -13.98
N CYS A 150 8.26 3.21 -13.25
CA CYS A 150 7.24 2.27 -13.74
C CYS A 150 6.41 2.86 -14.90
N GLN A 151 6.35 4.18 -15.03
CA GLN A 151 5.66 4.87 -16.14
C GLN A 151 6.46 4.91 -17.44
N VAL A 152 7.77 4.59 -17.41
CA VAL A 152 8.58 4.60 -18.62
C VAL A 152 8.17 3.43 -19.52
N GLN A 153 8.10 3.63 -20.83
CA GLN A 153 7.70 2.59 -21.79
C GLN A 153 8.56 1.31 -21.68
N ALA A 154 9.84 1.47 -21.37
CA ALA A 154 10.77 0.38 -21.11
C ALA A 154 10.35 -0.53 -19.94
N ALA A 155 9.58 -0.03 -18.98
CA ALA A 155 9.08 -0.80 -17.85
C ALA A 155 8.13 -1.93 -18.27
N GLY A 156 7.41 -1.76 -19.39
CA GLY A 156 6.60 -2.83 -19.99
C GLY A 156 7.43 -3.99 -20.57
N ARG A 157 8.76 -3.82 -20.70
CA ARG A 157 9.69 -4.83 -21.22
C ARG A 157 10.45 -5.58 -20.11
N VAL A 158 10.20 -5.27 -18.83
CA VAL A 158 10.75 -6.03 -17.70
C VAL A 158 10.11 -7.41 -17.69
N ASP A 159 10.89 -8.48 -17.67
CA ASP A 159 10.35 -9.85 -17.63
C ASP A 159 9.57 -10.12 -16.34
N ALA A 160 8.69 -11.13 -16.39
CA ALA A 160 7.79 -11.47 -15.29
C ALA A 160 8.55 -11.86 -14.01
N ASP A 161 9.67 -12.58 -14.13
CA ASP A 161 10.49 -13.03 -13.00
C ASP A 161 11.16 -11.84 -12.30
N SER A 162 11.70 -10.90 -13.07
CA SER A 162 12.26 -9.66 -12.55
C SER A 162 11.19 -8.78 -11.87
N ALA A 163 10.00 -8.67 -12.48
CA ALA A 163 8.88 -7.94 -11.88
C ALA A 163 8.43 -8.58 -10.55
N LEU A 164 8.41 -9.92 -10.49
CA LEU A 164 8.12 -10.69 -9.28
C LEU A 164 9.15 -10.45 -8.18
N GLN A 165 10.44 -10.47 -8.50
CA GLN A 165 11.52 -10.18 -7.54
C GLN A 165 11.44 -8.76 -6.99
N LEU A 166 11.12 -7.78 -7.84
CA LEU A 166 10.89 -6.39 -7.41
C LEU A 166 9.70 -6.31 -6.45
N LEU A 167 8.61 -7.02 -6.76
CA LEU A 167 7.40 -7.05 -5.93
C LEU A 167 7.67 -7.70 -4.57
N HIS A 168 8.36 -8.84 -4.53
CA HIS A 168 8.80 -9.46 -3.28
C HIS A 168 9.64 -8.52 -2.43
N THR A 169 10.58 -7.80 -3.06
CA THR A 169 11.44 -6.84 -2.36
C THR A 169 10.61 -5.67 -1.78
N ALA A 170 9.62 -5.17 -2.51
CA ALA A 170 8.72 -4.12 -2.04
C ALA A 170 7.83 -4.57 -0.87
N VAL A 171 7.34 -5.81 -0.92
CA VAL A 171 6.56 -6.46 0.14
C VAL A 171 7.39 -6.69 1.39
N ALA A 172 8.61 -7.22 1.24
CA ALA A 172 9.57 -7.41 2.34
C ALA A 172 9.99 -6.07 2.97
N GLY A 173 10.06 -5.01 2.17
CA GLY A 173 10.30 -3.65 2.63
C GLY A 173 9.10 -2.96 3.28
N GLY A 174 7.93 -3.61 3.34
CA GLY A 174 6.74 -3.11 4.04
C GLY A 174 6.22 -1.78 3.50
N SER A 175 6.28 -1.54 2.18
CA SER A 175 5.81 -0.28 1.60
C SER A 175 4.69 -0.46 0.58
N ALA A 176 3.44 -0.22 1.02
CA ALA A 176 2.24 -0.34 0.19
C ALA A 176 2.31 0.58 -1.04
N ALA A 177 2.89 1.77 -0.91
CA ALA A 177 3.07 2.70 -2.01
C ALA A 177 4.03 2.16 -3.09
N LYS A 178 5.06 1.39 -2.72
CA LYS A 178 5.97 0.75 -3.69
C LYS A 178 5.30 -0.42 -4.40
N VAL A 179 4.53 -1.22 -3.67
CA VAL A 179 3.70 -2.28 -4.24
C VAL A 179 2.72 -1.69 -5.26
N ALA A 180 2.02 -0.62 -4.92
CA ALA A 180 1.10 0.09 -5.82
C ALA A 180 1.81 0.73 -7.04
N ALA A 181 3.06 1.19 -6.88
CA ALA A 181 3.84 1.66 -8.01
C ALA A 181 4.24 0.52 -8.96
N LEU A 182 4.71 -0.60 -8.41
CA LEU A 182 5.08 -1.79 -9.21
C LEU A 182 3.88 -2.43 -9.90
N ALA A 183 2.67 -2.31 -9.34
CA ALA A 183 1.42 -2.74 -9.95
C ALA A 183 1.21 -2.22 -11.39
N GLN A 184 1.86 -1.11 -11.74
CA GLN A 184 1.76 -0.49 -13.06
C GLN A 184 2.57 -1.24 -14.13
N LEU A 185 3.46 -2.15 -13.74
CA LEU A 185 4.22 -2.98 -14.66
C LEU A 185 3.27 -3.95 -15.37
N GLN A 186 3.14 -3.81 -16.69
CA GLN A 186 2.23 -4.64 -17.51
C GLN A 186 2.48 -6.15 -17.35
N ARG A 187 3.73 -6.52 -17.06
CA ARG A 187 4.19 -7.92 -16.98
C ARG A 187 3.80 -8.64 -15.70
N LEU A 188 3.31 -7.91 -14.68
CA LEU A 188 2.68 -8.55 -13.52
C LEU A 188 1.39 -9.31 -13.89
N GLN A 189 0.84 -9.07 -15.07
CA GLN A 189 -0.34 -9.78 -15.59
C GLN A 189 -0.01 -11.18 -16.11
N GLU A 190 1.28 -11.43 -16.39
CA GLU A 190 1.78 -12.70 -16.92
C GLU A 190 2.34 -13.59 -15.79
N LEU A 191 2.15 -13.20 -14.53
CA LEU A 191 2.57 -14.01 -13.39
C LEU A 191 1.79 -15.33 -13.34
N SER A 192 2.48 -16.40 -12.96
CA SER A 192 1.83 -17.67 -12.69
C SER A 192 1.04 -17.61 -11.37
N VAL A 193 0.06 -18.51 -11.21
CA VAL A 193 -0.69 -18.67 -9.96
C VAL A 193 0.24 -18.98 -8.78
N ALA A 194 1.28 -19.79 -9.01
CA ALA A 194 2.29 -20.10 -7.99
C ALA A 194 3.07 -18.85 -7.53
N ALA A 195 3.46 -17.98 -8.48
CA ALA A 195 4.11 -16.71 -8.16
C ALA A 195 3.18 -15.77 -7.39
N CYS A 196 1.91 -15.69 -7.81
CA CYS A 196 0.87 -14.91 -7.13
C CYS A 196 0.71 -15.36 -5.66
N ASN A 197 0.57 -16.67 -5.44
CA ASN A 197 0.48 -17.27 -4.11
C ASN A 197 1.69 -16.93 -3.23
N SER A 198 2.91 -17.03 -3.78
CA SER A 198 4.13 -16.70 -3.04
C SER A 198 4.18 -15.23 -2.61
N VAL A 199 3.73 -14.30 -3.47
CA VAL A 199 3.69 -12.87 -3.11
C VAL A 199 2.63 -12.60 -2.05
N LEU A 200 1.45 -13.21 -2.18
CA LEU A 200 0.36 -13.07 -1.20
C LEU A 200 0.76 -13.63 0.16
N ASP A 201 1.42 -14.79 0.20
CA ASP A 201 1.97 -15.37 1.44
C ASP A 201 2.96 -14.41 2.11
N ASN A 202 3.90 -13.84 1.34
CA ASN A 202 4.85 -12.86 1.85
C ASN A 202 4.16 -11.55 2.31
N ALA A 203 3.08 -11.15 1.63
CA ALA A 203 2.31 -9.96 1.98
C ALA A 203 1.57 -10.12 3.30
N ILE A 204 0.93 -11.29 3.51
CA ILE A 204 0.18 -11.61 4.72
C ILE A 204 1.09 -11.67 5.94
N ASN A 205 2.33 -12.12 5.75
CA ASN A 205 3.36 -12.17 6.78
C ASN A 205 4.11 -10.84 6.97
N SER A 206 3.81 -9.80 6.18
CA SER A 206 4.41 -8.47 6.34
C SER A 206 3.94 -7.80 7.63
N SER A 207 4.79 -6.98 8.24
CA SER A 207 4.43 -6.21 9.45
C SER A 207 3.42 -5.09 9.15
N ASP A 208 3.39 -4.57 7.92
CA ASP A 208 2.43 -3.53 7.51
C ASP A 208 1.10 -4.18 7.05
N PRO A 209 -0.02 -3.93 7.75
CA PRO A 209 -1.32 -4.54 7.44
C PRO A 209 -1.93 -4.04 6.12
N HIS A 210 -1.41 -2.97 5.51
CA HIS A 210 -1.90 -2.46 4.23
C HIS A 210 -1.26 -3.16 3.02
N ILE A 211 -0.20 -3.95 3.23
CA ILE A 211 0.51 -4.63 2.14
C ILE A 211 -0.36 -5.67 1.43
N PRO A 212 -1.11 -6.56 2.12
CA PRO A 212 -2.00 -7.50 1.44
C PRO A 212 -3.03 -6.81 0.56
N ALA A 213 -3.65 -5.72 1.05
CA ALA A 213 -4.61 -4.95 0.26
C ALA A 213 -3.96 -4.32 -0.98
N ALA A 214 -2.74 -3.76 -0.83
CA ALA A 214 -2.01 -3.19 -1.96
C ALA A 214 -1.58 -4.26 -2.98
N VAL A 215 -1.17 -5.45 -2.53
CA VAL A 215 -0.80 -6.58 -3.40
C VAL A 215 -2.04 -7.10 -4.14
N ILE A 216 -3.16 -7.30 -3.44
CA ILE A 216 -4.41 -7.76 -4.06
C ILE A 216 -4.91 -6.73 -5.08
N ALA A 217 -4.83 -5.43 -4.78
CA ALA A 217 -5.16 -4.38 -5.74
C ALA A 217 -4.18 -4.31 -6.93
N ALA A 218 -2.91 -4.70 -6.72
CA ALA A 218 -1.88 -4.73 -7.76
C ALA A 218 -2.04 -5.92 -8.71
N LEU A 219 -2.52 -7.05 -8.20
CA LEU A 219 -2.80 -8.24 -8.98
C LEU A 219 -4.10 -8.04 -9.77
N ARG A 220 -4.06 -8.28 -11.08
CA ARG A 220 -5.28 -8.15 -11.89
C ARG A 220 -6.32 -9.18 -11.50
N ASP A 221 -7.58 -8.78 -11.66
CA ASP A 221 -8.76 -9.64 -11.47
C ASP A 221 -8.62 -11.03 -12.09
N GLY A 222 -8.00 -11.14 -13.28
CA GLY A 222 -7.84 -12.41 -13.98
C GLY A 222 -6.92 -13.41 -13.27
N LEU A 223 -5.89 -12.94 -12.56
CA LEU A 223 -5.02 -13.82 -11.75
C LEU A 223 -5.69 -14.20 -10.44
N LEU A 224 -6.40 -13.26 -9.82
CA LEU A 224 -7.17 -13.54 -8.60
C LEU A 224 -8.30 -14.54 -8.87
N GLN A 225 -8.92 -14.51 -10.04
CA GLN A 225 -9.93 -15.50 -10.45
C GLN A 225 -9.36 -16.91 -10.68
N GLN A 226 -8.05 -17.06 -10.83
CA GLN A 226 -7.40 -18.37 -10.96
C GLN A 226 -7.04 -19.00 -9.61
N LEU A 227 -7.17 -18.25 -8.51
CA LEU A 227 -6.98 -18.80 -7.17
C LEU A 227 -8.09 -19.79 -6.85
N THR A 228 -7.71 -20.97 -6.36
CA THR A 228 -8.66 -21.99 -5.93
C THR A 228 -9.27 -21.64 -4.56
N SER A 229 -10.37 -22.30 -4.19
CA SER A 229 -10.93 -22.18 -2.83
C SER A 229 -9.87 -22.48 -1.77
N ASP A 230 -9.08 -23.55 -1.99
CA ASP A 230 -8.00 -23.96 -1.09
C ASP A 230 -6.92 -22.88 -0.93
N ASP A 231 -6.55 -22.18 -2.00
CA ASP A 231 -5.60 -21.07 -1.94
C ASP A 231 -6.13 -19.93 -1.05
N VAL A 232 -7.40 -19.54 -1.23
CA VAL A 232 -8.04 -18.48 -0.44
C VAL A 232 -8.14 -18.87 1.02
N ILE A 233 -8.55 -20.11 1.31
CA ILE A 233 -8.64 -20.65 2.67
C ILE A 233 -7.27 -20.61 3.34
N ARG A 234 -6.23 -21.09 2.65
CA ARG A 234 -4.85 -21.08 3.15
C ARG A 234 -4.37 -19.65 3.46
N LEU A 235 -4.68 -18.68 2.60
CA LEU A 235 -4.33 -17.28 2.80
C LEU A 235 -5.07 -16.67 4.01
N ILE A 236 -6.38 -16.93 4.16
CA ILE A 236 -7.15 -16.45 5.31
C ILE A 236 -6.62 -17.10 6.60
N GLN A 237 -6.37 -18.40 6.60
CA GLN A 237 -5.77 -19.11 7.75
C GLN A 237 -4.40 -18.55 8.12
N ALA A 238 -3.55 -18.23 7.15
CA ALA A 238 -2.27 -17.57 7.40
C ALA A 238 -2.45 -16.17 8.00
N ALA A 239 -3.45 -15.41 7.54
CA ALA A 239 -3.77 -14.09 8.10
C ALA A 239 -4.31 -14.19 9.54
N LEU A 240 -5.11 -15.22 9.83
CA LEU A 240 -5.60 -15.53 11.18
C LEU A 240 -4.48 -15.96 12.12
N ALA A 241 -3.54 -16.79 11.64
CA ALA A 241 -2.41 -17.28 12.43
C ALA A 241 -1.39 -16.19 12.78
N SER A 242 -1.44 -15.02 12.12
CA SER A 242 -0.59 -13.86 12.41
C SER A 242 -1.10 -13.07 13.64
N GLU A 243 -1.49 -13.78 14.70
CA GLU A 243 -2.18 -13.24 15.89
C GLU A 243 -1.37 -12.15 16.63
N GLN A 244 -0.05 -12.15 16.50
CA GLN A 244 0.83 -11.20 17.19
C GLN A 244 0.96 -9.85 16.49
N GLN A 245 0.43 -9.70 15.27
CA GLN A 245 0.60 -8.48 14.49
C GLN A 245 -0.67 -7.63 14.50
N PRO A 246 -0.59 -6.33 14.84
CA PRO A 246 -1.72 -5.44 14.70
C PRO A 246 -2.17 -5.39 13.24
N GLY A 247 -3.45 -5.66 13.03
CA GLY A 247 -4.10 -5.54 11.72
C GLY A 247 -4.46 -6.85 11.02
N ALA A 248 -4.51 -7.98 11.75
CA ALA A 248 -5.00 -9.25 11.23
C ALA A 248 -6.38 -9.11 10.53
N ALA A 249 -7.29 -8.31 11.10
CA ALA A 249 -8.61 -8.05 10.50
C ALA A 249 -8.51 -7.38 9.12
N GLN A 250 -7.62 -6.41 8.93
CA GLN A 250 -7.39 -5.76 7.64
C GLN A 250 -6.80 -6.73 6.61
N ARG A 251 -5.93 -7.65 7.03
CA ARG A 251 -5.37 -8.69 6.14
C ARG A 251 -6.45 -9.69 5.72
N VAL A 252 -7.22 -10.19 6.66
CA VAL A 252 -8.37 -11.08 6.39
C VAL A 252 -9.37 -10.37 5.48
N LEU A 253 -9.72 -9.12 5.78
CA LEU A 253 -10.64 -8.34 4.97
C LEU A 253 -10.12 -8.13 3.54
N ALA A 254 -8.82 -7.85 3.38
CA ALA A 254 -8.22 -7.70 2.06
C ALA A 254 -8.38 -8.98 1.22
N VAL A 255 -8.12 -10.15 1.81
CA VAL A 255 -8.31 -11.45 1.14
C VAL A 255 -9.80 -11.74 0.90
N ALA A 256 -10.66 -11.48 1.88
CA ALA A 256 -12.11 -11.70 1.80
C ALA A 256 -12.80 -10.82 0.75
N LEU A 257 -12.26 -9.63 0.48
CA LEU A 257 -12.76 -8.73 -0.57
C LEU A 257 -12.24 -9.08 -1.98
N SER A 258 -11.33 -10.05 -2.10
CA SER A 258 -10.86 -10.51 -3.41
C SER A 258 -11.98 -11.24 -4.16
N ARG A 259 -11.98 -11.19 -5.50
CA ARG A 259 -12.95 -11.95 -6.30
C ARG A 259 -12.83 -13.47 -6.10
N ALA A 260 -11.63 -13.95 -5.76
CA ALA A 260 -11.39 -15.35 -5.45
C ALA A 260 -12.26 -15.85 -4.27
N ALA A 261 -12.51 -14.98 -3.29
CA ALA A 261 -13.32 -15.30 -2.12
C ALA A 261 -14.79 -15.61 -2.45
N GLN A 262 -15.26 -15.27 -3.65
CA GLN A 262 -16.61 -15.64 -4.13
C GLN A 262 -16.76 -17.14 -4.39
N HIS A 263 -15.65 -17.87 -4.51
CA HIS A 263 -15.63 -19.30 -4.78
C HIS A 263 -15.43 -20.16 -3.53
N VAL A 264 -15.36 -19.54 -2.33
CA VAL A 264 -15.25 -20.28 -1.07
C VAL A 264 -16.58 -20.96 -0.78
N ASP A 265 -16.56 -22.28 -0.69
CA ASP A 265 -17.73 -23.11 -0.36
C ASP A 265 -18.17 -22.91 1.10
N THR A 266 -19.42 -23.27 1.39
CA THR A 266 -20.03 -23.07 2.71
C THR A 266 -19.27 -23.81 3.83
N ASP A 267 -18.77 -25.03 3.58
CA ASP A 267 -18.07 -25.82 4.60
C ASP A 267 -16.73 -25.18 4.96
N SER A 268 -16.00 -24.70 3.95
CA SER A 268 -14.76 -23.96 4.13
C SER A 268 -14.99 -22.62 4.84
N ALA A 269 -16.06 -21.90 4.47
CA ALA A 269 -16.45 -20.67 5.15
C ALA A 269 -16.79 -20.90 6.63
N LEU A 270 -17.48 -21.99 6.96
CA LEU A 270 -17.77 -22.41 8.34
C LEU A 270 -16.50 -22.68 9.14
N ARG A 271 -15.52 -23.40 8.56
CA ARG A 271 -14.23 -23.65 9.21
C ARG A 271 -13.44 -22.37 9.48
N LEU A 272 -13.44 -21.45 8.51
CA LEU A 272 -12.79 -20.14 8.68
C LEU A 272 -13.49 -19.30 9.75
N LEU A 273 -14.82 -19.37 9.82
CA LEU A 273 -15.60 -18.65 10.83
C LEU A 273 -15.36 -19.20 12.23
N ASP A 274 -15.31 -20.52 12.41
CA ASP A 274 -14.96 -21.14 13.69
C ASP A 274 -13.56 -20.70 14.18
N LEU A 275 -12.56 -20.72 13.29
CA LEU A 275 -11.22 -20.21 13.59
C LEU A 275 -11.24 -18.71 13.96
N ALA A 276 -12.01 -17.89 13.24
CA ALA A 276 -12.14 -16.46 13.52
C ALA A 276 -12.86 -16.18 14.85
N LEU A 277 -13.80 -17.04 15.26
CA LEU A 277 -14.46 -16.94 16.56
C LEU A 277 -13.54 -17.32 17.72
N GLN A 278 -12.51 -18.13 17.48
CA GLN A 278 -11.49 -18.45 18.48
C GLN A 278 -10.46 -17.31 18.63
N HIS A 279 -10.27 -16.51 17.59
CA HIS A 279 -9.30 -15.40 17.57
C HIS A 279 -9.65 -14.28 18.58
N PRO A 280 -8.69 -13.64 19.27
CA PRO A 280 -8.97 -12.65 20.31
C PRO A 280 -9.67 -11.38 19.81
N HIS A 281 -9.37 -10.96 18.58
CA HIS A 281 -9.92 -9.74 17.99
C HIS A 281 -11.26 -9.98 17.29
N ALA A 282 -12.32 -9.31 17.75
CA ALA A 282 -13.67 -9.45 17.19
C ALA A 282 -13.80 -8.95 15.74
N ASP A 283 -12.97 -7.98 15.33
CA ASP A 283 -12.94 -7.44 13.96
C ASP A 283 -12.61 -8.51 12.92
N VAL A 284 -11.89 -9.56 13.32
CA VAL A 284 -11.56 -10.70 12.48
C VAL A 284 -12.80 -11.53 12.16
N ALA A 285 -13.63 -11.83 13.17
CA ALA A 285 -14.90 -12.50 12.96
C ALA A 285 -15.81 -11.67 12.04
N ALA A 286 -15.87 -10.35 12.25
CA ALA A 286 -16.62 -9.44 11.38
C ALA A 286 -16.10 -9.43 9.93
N ALA A 287 -14.78 -9.53 9.73
CA ALA A 287 -14.20 -9.62 8.39
C ALA A 287 -14.53 -10.95 7.70
N VAL A 288 -14.45 -12.08 8.40
CA VAL A 288 -14.82 -13.41 7.86
C VAL A 288 -16.33 -13.49 7.57
N CYS A 289 -17.17 -12.87 8.39
CA CYS A 289 -18.62 -12.80 8.17
C CYS A 289 -19.02 -12.13 6.83
N ARG A 290 -18.10 -11.39 6.19
CA ARG A 290 -18.33 -10.76 4.87
C ARG A 290 -18.05 -11.69 3.69
N LEU A 291 -17.56 -12.90 3.92
CA LEU A 291 -17.33 -13.88 2.86
C LEU A 291 -18.68 -14.31 2.25
N PRO A 292 -18.82 -14.35 0.91
CA PRO A 292 -20.06 -14.76 0.25
C PRO A 292 -20.58 -16.14 0.69
N GLY A 293 -19.69 -17.11 0.90
CA GLY A 293 -20.05 -18.46 1.38
C GLY A 293 -20.76 -18.45 2.74
N VAL A 294 -20.53 -17.45 3.58
CA VAL A 294 -21.16 -17.31 4.91
C VAL A 294 -22.64 -16.96 4.80
N ALA A 295 -23.06 -16.29 3.72
CA ALA A 295 -24.47 -15.95 3.51
C ALA A 295 -25.37 -17.19 3.30
N HIS A 296 -24.78 -18.34 2.97
CA HIS A 296 -25.47 -19.60 2.71
C HIS A 296 -25.37 -20.61 3.86
N ILE A 297 -24.88 -20.18 5.03
CA ILE A 297 -24.81 -21.03 6.23
C ILE A 297 -26.22 -21.43 6.66
N ASP A 298 -26.35 -22.70 7.03
CA ASP A 298 -27.59 -23.24 7.60
C ASP A 298 -27.86 -22.71 9.02
N ALA A 299 -29.14 -22.59 9.37
CA ALA A 299 -29.58 -22.08 10.66
C ALA A 299 -29.03 -22.91 11.83
N ASP A 300 -28.93 -24.23 11.67
CA ASP A 300 -28.44 -25.11 12.74
C ASP A 300 -26.95 -24.87 13.00
N CYS A 301 -26.14 -24.74 11.94
CA CYS A 301 -24.72 -24.39 12.07
C CYS A 301 -24.51 -23.02 12.72
N LEU A 302 -25.32 -22.04 12.34
CA LEU A 302 -25.25 -20.69 12.89
C LEU A 302 -25.58 -20.65 14.38
N SER A 303 -26.54 -21.45 14.84
CA SER A 303 -26.86 -21.53 16.27
C SER A 303 -25.70 -22.07 17.10
N GLY A 304 -24.99 -23.08 16.58
CA GLY A 304 -23.74 -23.58 17.17
C GLY A 304 -22.64 -22.52 17.24
N LEU A 305 -22.47 -21.73 16.18
CA LEU A 305 -21.50 -20.63 16.14
C LEU A 305 -21.85 -19.50 17.12
N LEU A 306 -23.14 -19.13 17.24
CA LEU A 306 -23.62 -18.15 18.20
C LEU A 306 -23.39 -18.62 19.65
N ALA A 307 -23.65 -19.90 19.93
CA ALA A 307 -23.35 -20.50 21.23
C ALA A 307 -21.85 -20.43 21.53
N GLY A 308 -20.99 -20.78 20.58
CA GLY A 308 -19.53 -20.66 20.71
C GLY A 308 -19.07 -19.22 20.96
N ALA A 309 -19.64 -18.25 20.22
CA ALA A 309 -19.32 -16.84 20.38
C ALA A 309 -19.74 -16.29 21.76
N LEU A 310 -20.95 -16.65 22.24
CA LEU A 310 -21.41 -16.32 23.59
C LEU A 310 -20.54 -16.97 24.66
N ALA A 311 -20.19 -18.25 24.47
CA ALA A 311 -19.27 -18.96 25.34
C ALA A 311 -17.88 -18.31 25.34
N SER A 312 -17.47 -17.56 24.31
CA SER A 312 -16.21 -16.81 24.34
C SER A 312 -16.30 -15.49 25.13
N GLY A 313 -17.51 -15.01 25.45
CA GLY A 313 -17.75 -13.73 26.14
C GLY A 313 -17.54 -12.49 25.26
N ALA A 314 -17.28 -12.66 23.96
CA ALA A 314 -17.01 -11.56 23.05
C ALA A 314 -18.29 -11.05 22.38
N ALA A 315 -18.98 -10.11 23.03
CA ALA A 315 -20.23 -9.52 22.52
C ALA A 315 -20.12 -9.00 21.07
N ALA A 316 -18.98 -8.43 20.68
CA ALA A 316 -18.74 -7.97 19.31
C ALA A 316 -18.72 -9.10 18.26
N LYS A 317 -18.29 -10.32 18.63
CA LYS A 317 -18.37 -11.49 17.74
C LYS A 317 -19.82 -11.93 17.56
N VAL A 318 -20.60 -11.93 18.64
CA VAL A 318 -22.03 -12.22 18.57
C VAL A 318 -22.75 -11.19 17.71
N HIS A 319 -22.45 -9.90 17.89
CA HIS A 319 -22.98 -8.84 17.04
C HIS A 319 -22.67 -9.09 15.56
N ALA A 320 -21.41 -9.44 15.21
CA ALA A 320 -21.04 -9.75 13.84
C ALA A 320 -21.82 -10.94 13.25
N LEU A 321 -22.02 -12.01 14.04
CA LEU A 321 -22.83 -13.16 13.63
C LEU A 321 -24.30 -12.79 13.45
N VAL A 322 -24.86 -11.94 14.32
CA VAL A 322 -26.27 -11.49 14.25
C VAL A 322 -26.57 -10.71 12.96
N GLN A 323 -25.56 -10.05 12.36
CA GLN A 323 -25.70 -9.34 11.09
C GLN A 323 -25.78 -10.28 9.86
N LEU A 324 -25.57 -11.59 10.02
CA LEU A 324 -25.62 -12.52 8.90
C LEU A 324 -27.07 -12.74 8.42
N PRO A 325 -27.34 -12.82 7.11
CA PRO A 325 -28.71 -13.04 6.60
C PRO A 325 -29.39 -14.31 7.14
N ALA A 326 -28.60 -15.33 7.46
CA ALA A 326 -29.09 -16.60 8.01
C ALA A 326 -29.71 -16.46 9.42
N THR A 327 -29.41 -15.38 10.16
CA THR A 327 -29.95 -15.17 11.52
C THR A 327 -31.45 -14.93 11.52
N ALA A 328 -31.97 -14.31 10.45
CA ALA A 328 -33.40 -14.12 10.25
C ALA A 328 -34.15 -15.44 10.04
N ARG A 329 -33.45 -16.54 9.76
CA ARG A 329 -34.01 -17.87 9.52
C ARG A 329 -33.87 -18.80 10.73
N LEU A 330 -33.29 -18.34 11.83
CA LEU A 330 -33.16 -19.13 13.06
C LEU A 330 -34.55 -19.48 13.59
N SER A 331 -34.73 -20.73 14.01
CA SER A 331 -35.93 -21.17 14.70
C SER A 331 -35.87 -20.79 16.18
N THR A 332 -37.02 -20.78 16.85
CA THR A 332 -37.10 -20.65 18.32
C THR A 332 -36.29 -21.73 19.01
N ASP A 333 -36.35 -22.95 18.49
CA ASP A 333 -35.67 -24.11 19.06
C ASP A 333 -34.14 -23.98 19.00
N ALA A 334 -33.62 -23.38 17.93
CA ALA A 334 -32.20 -23.07 17.77
C ALA A 334 -31.70 -21.99 18.74
N LEU A 335 -32.59 -21.11 19.23
CA LEU A 335 -32.26 -20.05 20.20
C LEU A 335 -32.38 -20.49 21.66
N LEU A 336 -33.19 -21.51 21.96
CA LEU A 336 -33.39 -22.05 23.32
C LEU A 336 -32.09 -22.37 24.10
N PRO A 337 -31.00 -22.90 23.50
CA PRO A 337 -29.79 -23.19 24.26
C PRO A 337 -28.93 -21.95 24.57
N LEU A 338 -29.11 -20.83 23.87
CA LEU A 338 -28.23 -19.66 23.99
C LEU A 338 -28.28 -18.96 25.36
N PRO A 339 -29.45 -18.76 26.00
CA PRO A 339 -29.54 -18.19 27.34
C PRO A 339 -28.78 -19.00 28.39
N ALA A 340 -28.86 -20.34 28.33
CA ALA A 340 -28.14 -21.21 29.25
C ALA A 340 -26.61 -21.10 29.08
N VAL A 341 -26.14 -20.96 27.83
CA VAL A 341 -24.72 -20.74 27.52
C VAL A 341 -24.26 -19.37 28.02
N ALA A 342 -25.06 -18.32 27.85
CA ALA A 342 -24.76 -16.99 28.36
C ALA A 342 -24.70 -16.96 29.90
N ALA A 343 -25.67 -17.58 30.58
CA ALA A 343 -25.71 -17.66 32.05
C ALA A 343 -24.51 -18.41 32.65
N GLY A 344 -23.92 -19.37 31.92
CA GLY A 344 -22.72 -20.09 32.34
C GLY A 344 -21.46 -19.21 32.45
N LYS A 345 -21.46 -18.00 31.88
CA LYS A 345 -20.38 -17.02 32.01
C LYS A 345 -20.90 -15.79 32.75
N SER A 346 -20.43 -15.60 33.99
CA SER A 346 -20.83 -14.53 34.92
C SER A 346 -20.76 -13.09 34.37
N GLU A 347 -20.15 -12.88 33.20
CA GLU A 347 -19.99 -11.57 32.55
C GLU A 347 -20.70 -11.45 31.19
N ALA A 348 -21.25 -12.54 30.64
CA ALA A 348 -21.86 -12.54 29.32
C ALA A 348 -23.35 -12.14 29.42
N GLN A 349 -23.63 -10.84 29.40
CA GLN A 349 -24.98 -10.38 29.12
C GLN A 349 -25.39 -10.80 27.71
N LEU A 350 -26.63 -11.25 27.54
CA LEU A 350 -27.18 -11.47 26.21
C LEU A 350 -27.15 -10.13 25.44
N PRO A 351 -26.43 -10.05 24.31
CA PRO A 351 -26.39 -8.82 23.54
C PRO A 351 -27.81 -8.45 23.09
N PRO A 352 -28.21 -7.17 23.18
CA PRO A 352 -29.56 -6.72 22.85
C PRO A 352 -29.95 -7.05 21.41
N GLU A 353 -28.99 -7.19 20.50
CA GLU A 353 -29.22 -7.59 19.11
C GLU A 353 -29.77 -9.01 18.97
N LEU A 354 -29.42 -9.93 19.88
CA LEU A 354 -30.04 -11.27 19.89
C LEU A 354 -31.52 -11.20 20.26
N LEU A 355 -31.90 -10.30 21.17
CA LEU A 355 -33.30 -10.10 21.58
C LEU A 355 -34.14 -9.43 20.48
N GLN A 356 -33.50 -8.76 19.52
CA GLN A 356 -34.17 -8.15 18.38
C GLN A 356 -34.49 -9.14 17.27
N LEU A 357 -33.94 -10.37 17.31
CA LEU A 357 -34.21 -11.38 16.30
C LEU A 357 -35.70 -11.81 16.31
N PRO A 358 -36.33 -12.01 15.14
CA PRO A 358 -37.75 -12.41 15.06
C PRO A 358 -38.08 -13.67 15.88
N ALA A 359 -37.18 -14.66 15.90
CA ALA A 359 -37.36 -15.88 16.68
C ALA A 359 -37.18 -15.65 18.19
N ALA A 360 -36.36 -14.68 18.61
CA ALA A 360 -36.22 -14.33 20.03
C ALA A 360 -37.51 -13.70 20.59
N GLN A 361 -38.23 -12.93 19.76
CA GLN A 361 -39.53 -12.33 20.12
C GLN A 361 -40.64 -13.38 20.34
N GLN A 362 -40.45 -14.60 19.86
CA GLN A 362 -41.39 -15.72 20.03
C GLN A 362 -41.07 -16.60 21.25
N LEU A 363 -39.96 -16.34 21.95
CA LEU A 363 -39.59 -17.12 23.12
C LEU A 363 -40.57 -16.89 24.27
N PRO A 364 -40.91 -17.92 25.06
CA PRO A 364 -41.75 -17.77 26.24
C PRO A 364 -41.12 -16.76 27.20
N GLY A 365 -41.91 -15.79 27.69
CA GLY A 365 -41.41 -14.70 28.54
C GLY A 365 -40.68 -15.15 29.82
N ALA A 366 -40.93 -16.38 30.29
CA ALA A 366 -40.20 -16.99 31.40
C ALA A 366 -38.69 -17.14 31.11
N VAL A 367 -38.31 -17.48 29.87
CA VAL A 367 -36.91 -17.67 29.48
C VAL A 367 -36.15 -16.33 29.45
N VAL A 368 -36.84 -15.25 29.11
CA VAL A 368 -36.25 -13.90 29.07
C VAL A 368 -36.14 -13.31 30.48
N GLY A 369 -37.14 -13.56 31.35
CA GLY A 369 -37.17 -13.05 32.73
C GLY A 369 -35.99 -13.54 33.58
N ASP A 370 -35.66 -14.82 33.50
CA ASP A 370 -34.58 -15.43 34.29
C ASP A 370 -33.19 -14.84 33.97
N CYS A 371 -32.98 -14.31 32.75
CA CYS A 371 -31.74 -13.64 32.37
C CYS A 371 -31.61 -12.21 32.91
N TYR A 372 -32.73 -11.52 33.17
CA TYR A 372 -32.70 -10.14 33.69
C TYR A 372 -32.69 -10.08 35.22
N GLU A 373 -33.31 -11.04 35.91
CA GLU A 373 -33.35 -11.07 37.39
C GLU A 373 -31.99 -11.35 38.06
N GLN A 374 -31.00 -11.88 37.32
CA GLN A 374 -29.64 -12.10 37.84
C GLN A 374 -28.69 -10.89 37.70
N GLN A 375 -29.18 -9.71 37.30
CA GLN A 375 -28.34 -8.51 37.28
C GLN A 375 -27.96 -8.07 38.70
N PRO A 376 -26.67 -7.87 39.02
CA PRO A 376 -26.28 -7.27 40.29
C PRO A 376 -26.89 -5.86 40.37
N THR A 377 -27.60 -5.59 41.46
CA THR A 377 -28.41 -4.39 41.75
C THR A 377 -27.65 -3.05 41.79
N ASN A 378 -26.44 -2.98 41.25
CA ASN A 378 -25.56 -1.81 41.23
C ASN A 378 -25.64 -0.98 39.93
N TRP A 379 -26.65 -1.18 39.08
CA TRP A 379 -26.91 -0.22 37.99
C TRP A 379 -27.50 1.06 38.59
N PRO A 380 -26.86 2.25 38.46
CA PRO A 380 -27.48 3.49 38.88
C PRO A 380 -28.75 3.70 38.07
N CYS A 381 -29.90 3.52 38.71
CA CYS A 381 -31.18 3.96 38.20
C CYS A 381 -31.03 5.42 37.77
N SER A 382 -31.10 5.67 36.47
CA SER A 382 -31.25 7.00 35.91
C SER A 382 -32.58 7.55 36.42
N ARG A 383 -32.53 8.32 37.52
CA ARG A 383 -33.65 9.10 38.03
C ARG A 383 -34.05 10.15 36.98
N GLU A 384 -35.34 10.10 36.66
CA GLU A 384 -36.19 11.25 36.32
C GLU A 384 -35.77 12.09 35.10
N LEU A 385 -36.18 11.63 33.91
CA LEU A 385 -36.61 12.56 32.86
C LEU A 385 -37.98 13.13 33.28
N ALA A 386 -37.99 14.41 33.62
CA ALA A 386 -39.20 15.17 33.89
C ALA A 386 -40.12 15.24 32.64
N PRO A 387 -41.46 15.29 32.82
CA PRO A 387 -42.39 15.40 31.72
C PRO A 387 -42.34 16.81 31.12
N SER A 388 -42.06 16.89 29.82
CA SER A 388 -42.21 18.09 29.01
C SER A 388 -43.69 18.50 28.95
N THR A 389 -43.99 19.70 29.45
CA THR A 389 -45.28 20.34 29.32
C THR A 389 -45.59 20.64 27.85
N CYS A 390 -46.75 20.16 27.39
CA CYS A 390 -47.44 20.73 26.23
C CYS A 390 -47.92 22.14 26.59
N SER A 391 -47.58 23.14 25.79
CA SER A 391 -48.36 24.38 25.68
C SER A 391 -48.65 24.67 24.21
N ALA A 392 -49.92 24.53 23.85
CA ALA A 392 -50.51 25.21 22.71
C ALA A 392 -51.16 26.50 23.23
N PHE A 393 -50.56 27.65 22.90
CA PHE A 393 -51.16 28.91 22.42
C PHE A 393 -50.09 30.00 22.37
#